data_AF-A0A2A6FNF0-F1
#
_entry.id   AF-A0A2A6FNF0-F1
#
_cell.length_a   1.000
_cell.length_b   1.000
_cell.length_c   1.000
_cell.angle_alpha   90.00
_cell.angle_beta   90.00
_cell.angle_gamma   90.00
#
_symmetry.space_group_name_H-M   'P 1'
#
loop_
_entity.id
_entity.type
_entity.pdbx_description
1 polymer ?
#
loop_
_entity_poly.entity_id
_entity_poly.type
_entity_poly.pdbx_seq_one_letter_code
_entity_poly.pdbx_strand_id
1 'polypeptide(L)'
;MSVESLAIALHHSRARGAAKLVLIGIANHDGDGGAWPAVATLARYAGVTERNVQKALAALESLGEIRRLVSSGGDHSTADHMKPNLYQFLLRCPSNCDRSARHRRPHDTQLSELSTGELSTGVSLATPGVGSDTGGVSLATPEPSFNQTTRYREKTHVIARARVGGTGPSVDNFSVSARRYVEVMAVKCRGRGGRPHRYVDGQGLPSHRCLHCGELQPVEGTA
;
A
#
# COMPACT_ATOMS: atom_id res chain seq x y z
N MET A 1 4.17 -2.08 -9.25
CA MET A 1 3.61 -1.58 -7.97
C MET A 1 3.16 -0.15 -8.21
N SER A 2 1.91 0.17 -7.83
CA SER A 2 1.30 1.49 -8.06
C SER A 2 0.81 2.09 -6.74
N VAL A 3 1.38 3.23 -6.37
CA VAL A 3 0.93 3.99 -5.19
C VAL A 3 -0.42 4.66 -5.45
N GLU A 4 -0.68 5.07 -6.69
CA GLU A 4 -1.95 5.67 -7.07
C GLU A 4 -3.10 4.66 -6.95
N SER A 5 -2.92 3.44 -7.46
CA SER A 5 -3.93 2.37 -7.37
C SER A 5 -4.24 2.05 -5.90
N LEU A 6 -3.23 2.10 -5.03
CA LEU A 6 -3.39 1.91 -3.59
C LEU A 6 -4.25 3.01 -2.95
N ALA A 7 -3.96 4.28 -3.26
CA ALA A 7 -4.74 5.41 -2.76
C ALA A 7 -6.19 5.36 -3.26
N ILE A 8 -6.40 5.00 -4.53
CA ILE A 8 -7.74 4.82 -5.11
C ILE A 8 -8.49 3.68 -4.39
N ALA A 9 -7.85 2.53 -4.15
CA ALA A 9 -8.46 1.41 -3.42
C ALA A 9 -8.87 1.80 -1.99
N LEU A 10 -8.03 2.57 -1.29
CA LEU A 10 -8.30 3.02 0.08
C LEU A 10 -9.51 3.95 0.16
N HIS A 11 -9.61 4.92 -0.75
CA HIS A 11 -10.59 6.00 -0.65
C HIS A 11 -11.87 5.77 -1.46
N HIS A 12 -11.82 5.01 -2.56
CA HIS A 12 -12.94 4.93 -3.51
C HIS A 12 -13.56 3.54 -3.65
N SER A 13 -12.95 2.49 -3.08
CA SER A 13 -13.54 1.15 -3.08
C SER A 13 -14.79 1.08 -2.19
N ARG A 14 -15.82 0.40 -2.70
CA ARG A 14 -17.04 0.06 -1.98
C ARG A 14 -16.87 -1.21 -1.14
N ALA A 15 -15.83 -2.00 -1.40
CA ALA A 15 -15.54 -3.20 -0.63
C ALA A 15 -15.29 -2.87 0.85
N ARG A 16 -15.59 -3.83 1.74
CA ARG A 16 -15.39 -3.71 3.20
C ARG A 16 -14.63 -4.92 3.73
N GLY A 17 -14.08 -4.78 4.94
CA GLY A 17 -13.40 -5.86 5.65
C GLY A 17 -12.30 -6.53 4.82
N ALA A 18 -12.26 -7.86 4.82
CA ALA A 18 -11.24 -8.64 4.13
C ALA A 18 -11.21 -8.39 2.61
N ALA A 19 -12.36 -8.15 1.96
CA ALA A 19 -12.38 -7.87 0.52
C ALA A 19 -11.65 -6.58 0.18
N LYS A 20 -11.78 -5.54 1.02
CA LYS A 20 -11.03 -4.30 0.86
C LYS A 20 -9.52 -4.52 1.03
N LEU A 21 -9.10 -5.33 2.00
CA LEU A 21 -7.69 -5.66 2.20
C LEU A 21 -7.11 -6.47 1.03
N VAL A 22 -7.89 -7.40 0.46
CA VAL A 22 -7.50 -8.13 -0.77
C VAL A 22 -7.34 -7.16 -1.93
N LEU A 23 -8.26 -6.21 -2.13
CA LEU A 23 -8.14 -5.19 -3.18
C LEU A 23 -6.89 -4.32 -3.00
N ILE A 24 -6.62 -3.89 -1.77
CA ILE A 24 -5.39 -3.13 -1.42
C ILE A 24 -4.15 -3.96 -1.76
N GLY A 25 -4.17 -5.27 -1.47
CA GLY A 25 -3.13 -6.21 -1.85
C GLY A 25 -2.92 -6.29 -3.36
N ILE A 26 -4.00 -6.34 -4.15
CA ILE A 26 -3.93 -6.31 -5.62
C ILE A 26 -3.36 -4.97 -6.10
N ALA A 27 -3.90 -3.85 -5.59
CA ALA A 27 -3.49 -2.50 -5.96
C ALA A 27 -1.99 -2.25 -5.69
N ASN A 28 -1.46 -2.76 -4.58
CA ASN A 28 -0.04 -2.68 -4.26
C ASN A 28 0.83 -3.37 -5.34
N HIS A 29 0.33 -4.44 -5.95
CA HIS A 29 1.02 -5.19 -7.01
C HIS A 29 0.72 -4.69 -8.42
N ASP A 30 -0.14 -3.69 -8.57
CA ASP A 30 -0.55 -3.14 -9.87
C ASP A 30 0.61 -2.47 -10.62
N GLY A 31 0.59 -2.51 -11.95
CA GLY A 31 1.63 -2.00 -12.85
C GLY A 31 1.20 -2.07 -14.30
N ASP A 32 2.11 -1.83 -15.25
CA ASP A 32 1.77 -1.69 -16.68
C ASP A 32 1.06 -2.92 -17.28
N GLY A 33 1.36 -4.11 -16.76
CA GLY A 33 0.73 -5.37 -17.16
C GLY A 33 -0.42 -5.84 -16.26
N GLY A 34 -0.80 -5.07 -15.24
CA GLY A 34 -1.70 -5.46 -14.16
C GLY A 34 -0.99 -6.16 -12.99
N ALA A 35 -1.77 -6.66 -12.04
CA ALA A 35 -1.29 -7.27 -10.81
C ALA A 35 -1.40 -8.81 -10.88
N TRP A 36 -0.36 -9.54 -10.49
CA TRP A 36 -0.38 -11.01 -10.48
C TRP A 36 0.14 -11.64 -9.17
N PRO A 37 -0.25 -11.13 -7.98
CA PRO A 37 0.09 -11.79 -6.73
C PRO A 37 -0.62 -13.15 -6.60
N ALA A 38 0.08 -14.14 -6.04
CA ALA A 38 -0.53 -15.41 -5.69
C ALA A 38 -1.65 -15.23 -4.64
N VAL A 39 -2.62 -16.15 -4.64
CA VAL A 39 -3.73 -16.15 -3.67
C VAL A 39 -3.22 -16.25 -2.22
N ALA A 40 -2.18 -17.05 -1.99
CA ALA A 40 -1.50 -17.15 -0.70
C ALA A 40 -0.90 -15.80 -0.23
N THR A 41 -0.36 -15.00 -1.15
CA THR A 41 0.16 -13.65 -0.84
C THR A 41 -0.96 -12.72 -0.40
N LEU A 42 -2.09 -12.73 -1.11
CA LEU A 42 -3.27 -11.94 -0.76
C LEU A 42 -3.88 -12.40 0.57
N ALA A 43 -3.90 -13.70 0.84
CA ALA A 43 -4.36 -14.28 2.09
C ALA A 43 -3.55 -13.76 3.28
N ARG A 44 -2.21 -13.75 3.13
CA ARG A 44 -1.30 -13.18 4.13
C ARG A 44 -1.53 -11.69 4.37
N TYR A 45 -1.74 -10.89 3.31
CA TYR A 45 -2.01 -9.46 3.46
C TYR A 45 -3.34 -9.18 4.14
N ALA A 46 -4.39 -9.93 3.81
CA ALA A 46 -5.72 -9.74 4.36
C ALA A 46 -5.94 -10.46 5.71
N GLY A 47 -5.01 -11.30 6.16
CA GLY A 47 -5.12 -12.06 7.40
C GLY A 47 -6.24 -13.10 7.37
N VAL A 48 -6.53 -13.70 6.21
CA VAL A 48 -7.62 -14.67 6.02
C VAL A 48 -7.13 -15.92 5.29
N THR A 49 -7.95 -16.96 5.24
CA THR A 49 -7.65 -18.18 4.45
C THR A 49 -7.76 -17.91 2.95
N GLU A 50 -7.09 -18.73 2.13
CA GLU A 50 -7.19 -18.64 0.67
C GLU A 50 -8.64 -18.80 0.16
N ARG A 51 -9.44 -19.65 0.82
CA ARG A 51 -10.87 -19.79 0.53
C ARG A 51 -11.62 -18.46 0.70
N ASN A 52 -11.30 -17.69 1.74
CA ASN A 52 -11.89 -16.37 1.95
C ASN A 52 -11.38 -15.35 0.93
N VAL A 53 -10.13 -15.46 0.48
CA VAL A 53 -9.63 -14.66 -0.64
C VAL A 53 -10.43 -14.95 -1.91
N GLN A 54 -10.69 -16.21 -2.26
CA GLN A 54 -11.50 -16.54 -3.45
C GLN A 54 -12.91 -15.94 -3.37
N LYS A 55 -13.55 -15.99 -2.20
CA LYS A 55 -14.85 -15.32 -1.97
C LYS A 55 -14.74 -13.80 -2.12
N ALA A 56 -13.70 -13.20 -1.56
CA ALA A 56 -13.44 -11.77 -1.68
C ALA A 56 -13.19 -11.36 -3.13
N LEU A 57 -12.42 -12.14 -3.90
CA LEU A 57 -12.17 -11.90 -5.32
C LEU A 57 -13.48 -11.91 -6.10
N ALA A 58 -14.35 -12.90 -5.87
CA ALA A 58 -15.68 -12.94 -6.51
C ALA A 58 -16.54 -11.71 -6.16
N ALA A 59 -16.47 -11.22 -4.91
CA ALA A 59 -17.17 -10.00 -4.49
C ALA A 59 -16.57 -8.74 -5.14
N LEU A 60 -15.26 -8.67 -5.33
CA LEU A 60 -14.62 -7.55 -6.01
C LEU A 60 -14.93 -7.54 -7.52
N GLU A 61 -15.03 -8.71 -8.14
CA GLU A 61 -15.48 -8.85 -9.53
C GLU A 61 -16.94 -8.42 -9.67
N SER A 62 -17.84 -8.80 -8.75
CA SER A 62 -19.24 -8.39 -8.79
C SER A 62 -19.44 -6.89 -8.54
N LEU A 63 -18.55 -6.26 -7.76
CA LEU A 63 -18.49 -4.80 -7.59
C LEU A 63 -17.88 -4.08 -8.81
N GLY A 64 -17.31 -4.80 -9.77
CA GLY A 64 -16.63 -4.23 -10.92
C GLY A 64 -15.33 -3.48 -10.58
N GLU A 65 -14.71 -3.80 -9.43
CA GLU A 65 -13.49 -3.12 -8.99
C GLU A 65 -12.23 -3.78 -9.54
N ILE A 66 -12.32 -5.07 -9.90
CA ILE A 66 -11.27 -5.83 -10.55
C ILE A 66 -11.85 -6.69 -11.68
N ARG A 67 -10.98 -7.13 -12.59
CA ARG A 67 -11.22 -8.27 -13.49
C ARG A 67 -10.11 -9.30 -13.33
N ARG A 68 -10.47 -10.57 -13.15
CA ARG A 68 -9.50 -11.67 -13.06
C ARG A 68 -9.39 -12.39 -14.40
N LEU A 69 -8.14 -12.69 -14.77
CA LEU A 69 -7.77 -13.51 -15.92
C LEU A 69 -7.02 -14.72 -15.37
N VAL A 70 -7.59 -15.91 -15.56
CA VAL A 70 -7.05 -17.15 -14.98
C VAL A 70 -5.76 -17.54 -15.71
N SER A 71 -4.73 -17.93 -14.95
CA SER A 71 -3.43 -18.38 -15.48
C SER A 71 -2.82 -17.47 -16.55
N SER A 72 -3.02 -16.15 -16.40
CA SER A 72 -2.60 -15.13 -17.37
C SER A 72 -1.55 -14.17 -16.80
N GLY A 73 -1.06 -14.41 -15.59
CA GLY A 73 0.00 -13.63 -14.96
C GLY A 73 1.40 -14.23 -15.20
N GLY A 74 2.40 -13.65 -14.55
CA GLY A 74 3.80 -14.05 -14.71
C GLY A 74 4.49 -13.38 -15.90
N ASP A 75 5.79 -13.63 -16.04
CA ASP A 75 6.60 -13.13 -17.14
C ASP A 75 6.73 -14.16 -18.28
N HIS A 76 7.49 -13.80 -19.31
CA HIS A 76 7.79 -14.66 -20.45
C HIS A 76 8.57 -15.94 -20.09
N SER A 77 9.18 -16.01 -18.90
CA SER A 77 9.88 -17.20 -18.42
C SER A 77 8.98 -18.15 -17.63
N THR A 78 7.79 -17.70 -17.24
CA THR A 78 6.83 -18.48 -16.47
C THR A 78 6.11 -19.47 -17.37
N ALA A 79 6.29 -20.77 -17.13
CA ALA A 79 5.60 -21.82 -17.87
C ALA A 79 4.07 -21.71 -17.72
N ASP A 80 3.31 -22.01 -18.78
CA ASP A 80 1.86 -21.75 -18.83
C ASP A 80 1.07 -22.37 -17.67
N HIS A 81 1.44 -23.59 -17.25
CA HIS A 81 0.80 -24.29 -16.12
C HIS A 81 1.16 -23.72 -14.74
N MET A 82 2.22 -22.91 -14.66
CA MET A 82 2.67 -22.22 -13.44
C MET A 82 2.20 -20.77 -13.39
N LYS A 83 1.55 -20.27 -14.46
CA LYS A 83 1.13 -18.88 -14.52
C LYS A 83 0.09 -18.60 -13.43
N PRO A 84 0.33 -17.59 -12.57
CA PRO A 84 -0.67 -17.16 -11.61
C PRO A 84 -1.84 -16.47 -12.33
N ASN A 85 -2.88 -16.16 -11.57
CA ASN A 85 -3.94 -15.29 -12.07
C ASN A 85 -3.40 -13.88 -12.26
N LEU A 86 -3.88 -13.22 -13.31
CA LEU A 86 -3.71 -11.78 -13.53
C LEU A 86 -4.97 -11.05 -13.10
N TYR A 87 -4.79 -9.93 -12.42
CA TYR A 87 -5.83 -9.07 -11.90
C TYR A 87 -5.66 -7.69 -12.53
N GLN A 88 -6.68 -7.25 -13.25
CA GLN A 88 -6.78 -5.87 -13.74
C GLN A 88 -7.48 -5.03 -12.70
N PHE A 89 -6.82 -3.94 -12.26
CA PHE A 89 -7.41 -2.97 -11.35
C PHE A 89 -8.28 -2.00 -12.15
N LEU A 90 -9.59 -2.02 -11.93
CA LEU A 90 -10.56 -1.25 -12.73
C LEU A 90 -11.02 0.02 -12.04
N LEU A 91 -10.83 0.11 -10.72
CA LEU A 91 -11.27 1.25 -9.94
C LEU A 91 -10.51 2.52 -10.35
N ARG A 92 -11.23 3.62 -10.57
CA ARG A 92 -10.67 4.93 -10.93
C ARG A 92 -11.04 5.96 -9.87
N CYS A 93 -10.19 6.97 -9.74
CA CYS A 93 -10.52 8.17 -9.00
C CYS A 93 -11.67 8.90 -9.73
N PRO A 94 -12.82 9.16 -9.09
CA PRO A 94 -13.94 9.81 -9.75
C PRO A 94 -13.59 11.26 -10.09
N SER A 95 -14.30 11.83 -11.07
CA SER A 95 -14.05 13.20 -11.54
C SER A 95 -14.26 14.28 -10.47
N ASN A 96 -15.11 14.01 -9.48
CA ASN A 96 -15.38 14.90 -8.36
C ASN A 96 -14.45 14.67 -7.15
N CYS A 97 -13.40 13.86 -7.27
CA CYS A 97 -12.40 13.75 -6.22
C CYS A 97 -11.39 14.89 -6.33
N ASP A 98 -11.01 15.47 -5.20
CA ASP A 98 -9.99 16.54 -5.13
C ASP A 98 -8.59 16.08 -5.58
N ARG A 99 -8.38 14.76 -5.75
CA ARG A 99 -7.09 14.11 -6.05
C ARG A 99 -5.96 14.54 -5.11
N SER A 100 -6.30 15.09 -3.95
CA SER A 100 -5.33 15.37 -2.92
C SER A 100 -4.85 14.05 -2.33
N ALA A 101 -3.80 14.11 -1.50
CA ALA A 101 -3.35 12.94 -0.74
C ALA A 101 -4.46 12.29 0.12
N ARG A 102 -5.56 13.02 0.39
CA ARG A 102 -6.72 12.52 1.16
C ARG A 102 -7.87 12.04 0.28
N HIS A 103 -7.78 12.21 -1.04
CA HIS A 103 -8.79 11.80 -2.02
C HIS A 103 -10.24 12.12 -1.59
N ARG A 104 -10.49 13.35 -1.12
CA ARG A 104 -11.80 13.77 -0.63
C ARG A 104 -12.78 13.93 -1.77
N ARG A 105 -14.05 13.67 -1.49
CA ARG A 105 -15.18 14.04 -2.36
C ARG A 105 -15.93 15.20 -1.71
N PRO A 106 -16.40 16.22 -2.46
CA PRO A 106 -17.18 17.34 -1.92
C PRO A 106 -18.43 16.94 -1.13
N HIS A 107 -18.93 15.71 -1.33
CA HIS A 107 -20.11 15.19 -0.65
C HIS A 107 -19.83 14.59 0.75
N ASP A 108 -18.56 14.36 1.13
CA ASP A 108 -18.20 13.92 2.49
C ASP A 108 -18.32 15.07 3.52
N THR A 109 -18.30 16.32 3.05
CA THR A 109 -18.41 17.53 3.88
C THR A 109 -19.84 17.78 4.38
N GLN A 110 -20.88 17.33 3.65
CA GLN A 110 -22.27 17.64 4.02
C GLN A 110 -22.85 16.73 5.11
N LEU A 111 -22.28 15.54 5.36
CA LEU A 111 -22.73 14.67 6.46
C LEU A 111 -22.19 15.10 7.83
N SER A 112 -21.14 15.92 7.87
CA SER A 112 -20.59 16.49 9.12
C SER A 112 -21.25 17.81 9.53
N GLU A 113 -21.75 18.61 8.58
CA GLU A 113 -22.27 19.96 8.87
C GLU A 113 -23.77 19.99 9.21
N LEU A 114 -24.54 18.97 8.81
CA LEU A 114 -25.97 18.87 9.14
C LEU A 114 -26.28 18.37 10.57
N SER A 115 -25.26 18.08 11.40
CA SER A 115 -25.44 17.64 12.79
C SER A 115 -25.07 18.70 13.84
N THR A 116 -24.75 19.93 13.45
CA THR A 116 -24.35 21.00 14.40
C THR A 116 -25.10 22.31 14.17
N GLY A 117 -26.38 22.21 13.81
CA GLY A 117 -27.16 23.36 13.36
C GLY A 117 -28.61 23.40 13.82
N GLU A 118 -28.92 23.07 15.08
CA GLU A 118 -30.07 23.68 15.77
C GLU A 118 -29.68 24.04 17.20
N LEU A 119 -29.42 25.34 17.42
CA LEU A 119 -29.58 25.95 18.73
C LEU A 119 -31.08 25.94 19.04
N SER A 120 -31.54 24.92 19.77
CA SER A 120 -32.76 25.05 20.56
C SER A 120 -32.37 25.18 22.03
N THR A 121 -32.69 26.34 22.58
CA THR A 121 -32.53 26.75 23.97
C THR A 121 -33.33 25.82 24.88
N GLY A 122 -32.80 24.64 25.18
CA GLY A 122 -33.42 23.65 26.05
C GLY A 122 -33.07 23.89 27.52
N VAL A 123 -33.73 24.87 28.15
CA VAL A 123 -33.80 24.97 29.61
C VAL A 123 -34.41 23.67 30.13
N SER A 124 -33.64 22.86 30.86
CA SER A 124 -34.18 21.71 31.59
C SER A 124 -34.96 22.22 32.79
N LEU A 125 -36.30 22.27 32.67
CA LEU A 125 -37.18 22.45 33.81
C LEU A 125 -37.13 21.17 34.67
N ALA A 126 -36.79 21.32 35.94
CA ALA A 126 -36.89 20.25 36.92
C ALA A 126 -38.35 19.85 37.09
N THR A 127 -38.69 18.60 36.78
CA THR A 127 -39.98 18.01 37.14
C THR A 127 -40.04 17.79 38.65
N PRO A 128 -41.14 18.18 39.33
CA PRO A 128 -41.29 17.94 40.75
C PRO A 128 -41.58 16.45 41.01
N GLY A 129 -40.95 15.91 42.05
CA GLY A 129 -41.13 14.52 42.45
C GLY A 129 -42.52 14.22 43.02
N VAL A 130 -42.89 12.94 42.97
CA VAL A 130 -43.39 12.09 44.09
C VAL A 130 -43.94 10.80 43.48
N GLY A 131 -43.64 9.67 44.14
CA GLY A 131 -44.31 8.39 43.90
C GLY A 131 -43.41 7.22 44.29
N SER A 132 -43.35 6.91 45.59
CA SER A 132 -42.76 5.68 46.09
C SER A 132 -43.66 4.52 45.68
N ASP A 133 -43.11 3.52 44.97
CA ASP A 133 -43.70 2.19 44.94
C ASP A 133 -42.62 1.12 45.14
N THR A 134 -42.96 0.25 46.06
CA THR A 134 -42.23 -0.90 46.58
C THR A 134 -42.19 -2.04 45.57
N GLY A 135 -41.04 -2.71 45.47
CA GLY A 135 -40.96 -4.12 45.10
C GLY A 135 -40.37 -4.41 43.72
N GLY A 136 -39.19 -5.04 43.72
CA GLY A 136 -38.62 -5.69 42.54
C GLY A 136 -37.09 -5.67 42.54
N VAL A 137 -36.47 -6.59 43.30
CA VAL A 137 -35.03 -6.84 43.21
C VAL A 137 -34.72 -7.33 41.79
N SER A 138 -34.17 -6.45 40.96
CA SER A 138 -33.51 -6.88 39.73
C SER A 138 -32.11 -7.35 40.10
N LEU A 139 -31.90 -8.65 39.91
CA LEU A 139 -30.63 -9.35 40.15
C LEU A 139 -29.48 -8.57 39.52
N ALA A 140 -28.45 -8.33 40.32
CA ALA A 140 -27.22 -7.66 39.93
C ALA A 140 -26.74 -8.18 38.57
N THR A 141 -26.46 -7.26 37.65
CA THR A 141 -25.65 -7.50 36.47
C THR A 141 -24.42 -8.30 36.90
N PRO A 142 -24.19 -9.54 36.39
CA PRO A 142 -23.01 -10.28 36.78
C PRO A 142 -21.77 -9.48 36.38
N GLU A 143 -20.81 -9.37 37.31
CA GLU A 143 -19.52 -8.75 37.04
C GLU A 143 -18.89 -9.35 35.77
N PRO A 144 -18.32 -8.53 34.88
CA PRO A 144 -17.59 -9.05 33.73
C PRO A 144 -16.39 -9.85 34.23
N SER A 145 -16.37 -11.16 33.96
CA SER A 145 -15.26 -12.02 34.37
C SER A 145 -13.99 -11.61 33.61
N PHE A 146 -12.97 -11.16 34.33
CA PHE A 146 -11.64 -10.85 33.82
C PHE A 146 -10.75 -12.11 33.67
N ASN A 147 -11.28 -13.20 33.11
CA ASN A 147 -10.48 -14.39 32.81
C ASN A 147 -10.00 -14.38 31.35
N GLN A 148 -9.10 -13.45 31.01
CA GLN A 148 -8.18 -13.68 29.88
C GLN A 148 -6.96 -14.44 30.40
N THR A 149 -6.94 -15.75 30.17
CA THR A 149 -5.74 -16.56 30.34
C THR A 149 -4.77 -16.21 29.20
N THR A 150 -3.87 -15.27 29.43
CA THR A 150 -2.74 -14.98 28.53
C THR A 150 -1.71 -16.09 28.62
N ARG A 151 -1.97 -17.24 27.98
CA ARG A 151 -0.89 -18.13 27.54
C ARG A 151 -0.35 -17.62 26.22
N TYR A 152 0.45 -16.55 26.29
CA TYR A 152 1.35 -16.21 25.21
C TYR A 152 2.29 -17.41 25.04
N ARG A 153 2.17 -18.12 23.90
CA ARG A 153 3.21 -19.06 23.49
C ARG A 153 4.48 -18.23 23.29
N GLU A 154 5.50 -18.48 24.11
CA GLU A 154 6.85 -17.95 23.90
C GLU A 154 7.24 -18.20 22.44
N LYS A 155 7.45 -17.11 21.70
CA LYS A 155 8.05 -17.20 20.37
C LYS A 155 9.51 -17.52 20.60
N THR A 156 9.92 -18.74 20.27
CA THR A 156 11.31 -19.11 20.11
C THR A 156 11.96 -18.20 19.07
N HIS A 157 12.79 -17.26 19.54
CA HIS A 157 13.68 -16.49 18.68
C HIS A 157 14.78 -17.42 18.18
N VAL A 158 14.56 -18.06 17.04
CA VAL A 158 15.65 -18.73 16.31
C VAL A 158 16.45 -17.65 15.59
N ILE A 159 17.51 -17.20 16.25
CA ILE A 159 18.61 -16.48 15.60
C ILE A 159 19.36 -17.51 14.75
N ALA A 160 19.13 -17.51 13.44
CA ALA A 160 19.99 -18.23 12.50
C ALA A 160 20.94 -17.24 11.81
N ARG A 161 22.13 -17.07 12.41
CA ARG A 161 23.41 -16.85 11.70
C ARG A 161 24.00 -18.26 11.49
N ALA A 162 24.68 -18.67 10.42
CA ALA A 162 25.40 -18.00 9.36
C ALA A 162 25.54 -18.94 8.13
N ARG A 163 25.76 -18.37 6.95
CA ARG A 163 26.78 -18.90 6.01
C ARG A 163 27.63 -17.73 5.55
N VAL A 164 28.91 -17.79 5.92
CA VAL A 164 29.98 -16.88 5.48
C VAL A 164 30.43 -17.30 4.09
N GLY A 165 30.59 -16.33 3.19
CA GLY A 165 31.34 -16.49 1.96
C GLY A 165 31.13 -15.34 0.97
N GLY A 166 31.96 -14.29 1.04
CA GLY A 166 32.21 -13.38 -0.08
C GLY A 166 31.85 -11.91 0.15
N THR A 167 32.87 -11.08 0.31
CA THR A 167 32.95 -9.64 0.59
C THR A 167 32.39 -8.70 -0.49
N GLY A 168 31.59 -7.69 -0.09
CA GLY A 168 31.26 -6.48 -0.87
C GLY A 168 30.31 -5.54 -0.10
N PRO A 169 30.43 -4.20 -0.17
CA PRO A 169 29.73 -3.29 0.72
C PRO A 169 28.25 -3.10 0.36
N SER A 170 27.44 -2.93 1.40
CA SER A 170 26.01 -2.61 1.43
C SER A 170 25.70 -1.23 0.84
N VAL A 171 24.62 -1.15 0.05
CA VAL A 171 23.87 0.08 -0.19
C VAL A 171 22.37 -0.22 -0.28
N ASP A 172 21.73 -0.35 0.88
CA ASP A 172 20.30 -0.10 1.01
C ASP A 172 20.04 1.41 0.92
N ASN A 173 18.89 1.78 0.35
CA ASN A 173 18.31 3.13 0.28
C ASN A 173 18.84 4.06 -0.81
N PHE A 174 18.16 4.09 -1.96
CA PHE A 174 18.19 5.26 -2.85
C PHE A 174 16.80 5.52 -3.46
N SER A 175 16.35 6.76 -3.31
CA SER A 175 15.07 7.27 -3.80
C SER A 175 14.98 7.26 -5.32
N VAL A 176 13.76 7.30 -5.86
CA VAL A 176 13.46 7.29 -7.30
C VAL A 176 14.13 8.47 -8.06
N SER A 177 14.53 9.55 -7.38
CA SER A 177 15.34 10.61 -8.00
C SER A 177 16.72 10.14 -8.48
N ALA A 178 17.31 9.10 -7.87
CA ALA A 178 18.61 8.58 -8.30
C ALA A 178 18.54 7.64 -9.50
N ARG A 179 17.39 7.03 -9.80
CA ARG A 179 17.25 6.22 -11.02
C ARG A 179 17.32 7.07 -12.29
N ARG A 180 16.75 8.29 -12.24
CA ARG A 180 16.91 9.27 -13.32
C ARG A 180 18.37 9.69 -13.48
N TYR A 181 19.12 9.77 -12.37
CA TYR A 181 20.56 10.05 -12.37
C TYR A 181 21.40 8.92 -13.02
N VAL A 182 20.98 7.66 -12.86
CA VAL A 182 21.69 6.48 -13.40
C VAL A 182 21.49 6.31 -14.91
N GLU A 183 20.31 6.63 -15.44
CA GLU A 183 20.05 6.57 -16.89
C GLU A 183 20.72 7.72 -17.66
N VAL A 184 20.77 8.93 -17.09
CA VAL A 184 21.49 10.08 -17.70
C VAL A 184 23.02 9.87 -17.68
N MET A 185 23.54 9.08 -16.74
CA MET A 185 24.97 8.69 -16.68
C MET A 185 25.32 7.40 -17.44
N ALA A 186 24.37 6.78 -18.15
CA ALA A 186 24.60 5.58 -18.96
C ALA A 186 25.12 5.88 -20.38
N VAL A 187 25.73 7.05 -20.61
CA VAL A 187 26.53 7.27 -21.82
C VAL A 187 27.69 6.27 -21.80
N LYS A 188 27.76 5.44 -22.84
CA LYS A 188 28.79 4.40 -22.95
C LYS A 188 30.13 5.04 -23.31
N CYS A 189 31.12 4.90 -22.43
CA CYS A 189 32.46 5.42 -22.67
C CYS A 189 33.18 4.57 -23.73
N ARG A 190 33.54 5.20 -24.86
CA ARG A 190 34.31 4.57 -25.94
C ARG A 190 35.67 4.06 -25.47
N GLY A 191 36.33 4.77 -24.56
CA GLY A 191 37.60 4.35 -23.95
C GLY A 191 37.48 3.19 -22.95
N ARG A 192 36.27 2.68 -22.67
CA ARG A 192 36.02 1.58 -21.72
C ARG A 192 35.12 0.46 -22.25
N GLY A 193 35.13 0.24 -23.57
CA GLY A 193 34.42 -0.90 -24.17
C GLY A 193 32.93 -0.95 -23.82
N GLY A 194 32.27 0.21 -23.73
CA GLY A 194 30.84 0.29 -23.43
C GLY A 194 30.46 0.37 -21.95
N ARG A 195 31.43 0.44 -21.03
CA ARG A 195 31.18 0.76 -19.62
C ARG A 195 30.92 2.27 -19.44
N PRO A 196 30.27 2.72 -18.34
CA PRO A 196 30.02 4.15 -18.07
C PRO A 196 31.31 5.00 -18.05
N HIS A 197 31.23 6.34 -17.97
CA HIS A 197 32.39 7.22 -17.80
C HIS A 197 32.91 7.25 -16.34
N ARG A 198 34.19 7.62 -16.14
CA ARG A 198 34.76 7.91 -14.80
C ARG A 198 35.42 9.27 -14.88
N TYR A 199 34.74 10.23 -14.29
CA TYR A 199 35.22 11.59 -14.12
C TYR A 199 36.10 11.65 -12.86
N VAL A 200 37.01 12.61 -12.82
CA VAL A 200 37.78 12.93 -11.61
C VAL A 200 37.18 14.19 -11.01
N ASP A 201 36.85 14.14 -9.74
CA ASP A 201 36.50 15.34 -9.01
C ASP A 201 37.79 16.11 -8.76
N GLY A 202 37.98 17.19 -9.54
CA GLY A 202 39.03 18.16 -9.27
C GLY A 202 38.80 18.70 -7.87
N GLN A 203 39.81 18.60 -7.00
CA GLN A 203 39.82 19.18 -5.67
C GLN A 203 39.67 20.71 -5.80
N GLY A 204 38.43 21.21 -5.91
CA GLY A 204 38.09 22.63 -5.90
C GLY A 204 38.09 23.40 -7.24
N LEU A 205 38.23 22.77 -8.42
CA LEU A 205 38.04 23.41 -9.74
C LEU A 205 37.41 22.44 -10.75
N PRO A 206 36.67 22.91 -11.79
CA PRO A 206 35.82 22.06 -12.63
C PRO A 206 36.64 21.30 -13.67
N SER A 207 37.31 20.21 -13.29
CA SER A 207 37.87 19.25 -14.24
C SER A 207 36.92 18.07 -14.48
N HIS A 208 35.73 18.38 -15.03
CA HIS A 208 34.68 17.42 -15.36
C HIS A 208 35.03 16.56 -16.59
N ARG A 209 36.23 15.96 -16.68
CA ARG A 209 36.65 15.17 -17.85
C ARG A 209 36.85 13.70 -17.52
N CYS A 210 36.38 12.81 -18.39
CA CYS A 210 36.53 11.37 -18.27
C CYS A 210 38.00 10.98 -18.47
N LEU A 211 38.55 10.19 -17.55
CA LEU A 211 39.94 9.71 -17.57
C LEU A 211 40.31 8.83 -18.78
N HIS A 212 39.31 8.27 -19.47
CA HIS A 212 39.52 7.23 -20.47
C HIS A 212 39.22 7.66 -21.90
N CYS A 213 38.28 8.58 -22.10
CA CYS A 213 37.94 9.09 -23.43
C CYS A 213 38.05 10.61 -23.54
N GLY A 214 38.33 11.31 -22.44
CA GLY A 214 38.42 12.75 -22.44
C GLY A 214 37.08 13.48 -22.62
N GLU A 215 35.93 12.81 -22.62
CA GLU A 215 34.63 13.48 -22.73
C GLU A 215 34.28 14.25 -21.44
N LEU A 216 33.56 15.37 -21.57
CA LEU A 216 33.14 16.20 -20.45
C LEU A 216 31.85 15.66 -19.80
N GLN A 217 31.72 15.81 -18.48
CA GLN A 217 30.50 15.42 -17.77
C GLN A 217 29.35 16.32 -18.21
N PRO A 218 28.19 15.75 -18.60
CA PRO A 218 27.02 16.55 -18.92
C PRO A 218 26.52 17.26 -17.65
N VAL A 219 26.36 18.58 -17.72
CA VAL A 219 25.74 19.40 -16.67
C VAL A 219 24.23 19.40 -16.89
N GLU A 220 23.45 19.07 -15.86
CA GLU A 220 21.98 19.08 -15.93
C GLU A 220 21.48 20.52 -16.17
N GLY A 221 20.81 20.81 -17.29
CA GLY A 221 20.14 22.11 -17.47
C GLY A 221 20.06 22.76 -18.86
N THR A 222 20.38 22.09 -19.97
CA THR A 222 20.09 22.66 -21.30
C THR A 222 19.60 21.60 -22.29
N ALA A 223 18.48 21.93 -22.95
CA ALA A 223 17.66 21.20 -23.91
C ALA A 223 16.53 20.36 -23.29
#